data_AF-A0A2H9QVJ1-F1
#
_entry.id   AF-A0A2H9QVJ1-F1
#
_cell.length_a   1.000
_cell.length_b   1.000
_cell.length_c   1.000
_cell.angle_alpha   90.00
_cell.angle_beta   90.00
_cell.angle_gamma   90.00
#
_symmetry.space_group_name_H-M   'P 1'
#
loop_
_entity.id
_entity.type
_entity.pdbx_description
1 polymer ?
#
loop_
_entity_poly.entity_id
_entity_poly.type
_entity_poly.pdbx_seq_one_letter_code
_entity_poly.pdbx_strand_id
1 'polypeptide(L)' 'VENNEYRLTGLSKLIADGKKEKLPVEEYLKMQGRFKHLFTEKYKNIIPEIQSRIDRDWAIL' A
#
# COMPACT_ATOMS: atom_id res chain seq x y z
N VAL A 1 -9.89 4.67 14.46
CA VAL A 1 -11.35 4.60 14.28
C VAL A 1 -11.95 5.38 15.44
N GLU A 2 -12.42 6.58 15.17
CA GLU A 2 -13.32 7.31 16.10
C GLU A 2 -14.72 7.18 15.49
N ASN A 3 -15.71 6.77 16.28
CA ASN A 3 -17.12 6.74 15.87
C ASN A 3 -17.43 5.99 14.55
N ASN A 4 -16.85 4.81 14.34
CA ASN A 4 -17.08 3.98 13.14
C ASN A 4 -16.66 4.62 11.79
N GLU A 5 -15.98 5.76 11.80
CA GLU A 5 -15.47 6.40 10.60
C GLU A 5 -13.94 6.27 10.50
N TYR A 6 -13.46 5.93 9.30
CA TYR A 6 -12.03 5.86 9.00
C TYR A 6 -11.49 7.28 8.80
N ARG A 7 -10.86 7.84 9.84
CA ARG A 7 -10.15 9.12 9.73
C ARG A 7 -8.71 8.91 9.25
N LEU A 8 -8.39 9.40 8.05
CA LEU A 8 -7.02 9.46 7.56
C LEU A 8 -6.26 10.61 8.25
N THR A 9 -5.06 10.32 8.75
CA THR A 9 -4.17 11.32 9.36
C THR A 9 -2.75 11.22 8.79
N GLY A 10 -1.96 12.29 8.94
CA GLY A 10 -0.56 12.33 8.51
C GLY A 10 -0.36 12.05 7.02
N LEU A 11 0.57 11.17 6.69
CA LEU A 11 0.93 10.82 5.31
C LEU A 11 -0.25 10.26 4.52
N SER A 12 -1.10 9.43 5.13
CA SER A 12 -2.25 8.83 4.43
C SER A 12 -3.26 9.88 3.99
N LYS A 13 -3.45 10.95 4.79
CA LYS A 13 -4.29 12.08 4.40
C LYS A 13 -3.68 12.86 3.23
N LEU A 14 -2.37 13.10 3.25
CA LEU A 14 -1.69 13.81 2.16
C LEU A 14 -1.77 13.05 0.84
N ILE A 15 -1.72 11.71 0.88
CA ILE A 15 -1.88 10.87 -0.30
C ILE A 15 -3.33 10.94 -0.82
N ALA A 16 -4.32 10.84 0.07
CA ALA A 16 -5.73 10.98 -0.31
C ALA A 16 -6.08 12.37 -0.87
N ASP A 17 -5.49 13.44 -0.32
CA ASP A 17 -5.63 14.80 -0.83
C ASP A 17 -4.87 15.04 -2.16
N GLY A 18 -4.15 14.04 -2.70
CA GLY A 18 -3.32 14.17 -3.90
C GLY A 18 -2.06 15.03 -3.73
N LYS A 19 -1.72 15.41 -2.49
CA LYS A 19 -0.56 16.25 -2.16
C LYS A 19 0.75 15.46 -2.10
N LYS A 20 0.67 14.12 -2.07
CA LYS A 20 1.81 13.23 -2.08
C LYS A 20 1.50 11.97 -2.88
N GLU A 21 2.46 11.53 -3.68
CA GLU A 21 2.33 10.26 -4.39
C GLU A 21 2.53 9.07 -3.46
N LYS A 22 1.79 8.01 -3.74
CA LYS A 22 1.90 6.74 -3.05
C LYS A 22 3.10 5.98 -3.59
N LEU A 23 3.89 5.41 -2.69
CA LEU A 23 4.96 4.50 -3.09
C LEU A 23 4.38 3.19 -3.64
N PRO A 24 4.97 2.63 -4.71
CA PRO A 24 4.68 1.26 -5.11
C PRO A 24 4.87 0.29 -3.94
N VAL A 25 4.03 -0.73 -3.89
CA VAL A 25 4.07 -1.77 -2.84
C VAL A 25 5.43 -2.44 -2.81
N GLU A 26 6.02 -2.69 -3.97
CA GLU A 26 7.35 -3.30 -4.09
C GLU A 26 8.41 -2.51 -3.31
N GLU A 27 8.54 -1.21 -3.59
CA GLU A 27 9.51 -0.33 -2.93
C GLU A 27 9.24 -0.22 -1.43
N TYR A 28 7.97 -0.12 -1.03
CA TYR A 28 7.59 -0.08 0.39
C TYR A 28 7.94 -1.36 1.16
N LEU A 29 7.71 -2.53 0.55
CA LEU A 29 8.01 -3.83 1.17
C LEU A 29 9.51 -4.15 1.16
N LYS A 30 10.24 -3.70 0.14
CA LYS A 30 11.69 -3.94 0.00
C LYS A 30 12.50 -3.31 1.12
N MET A 31 12.05 -2.17 1.65
CA MET A 31 12.66 -1.52 2.80
C MET A 31 12.47 -2.31 4.11
N GLN A 32 11.56 -3.28 4.16
CA GLN A 32 11.19 -4.02 5.36
C GLN A 32 11.72 -5.45 5.30
N GLY A 33 12.73 -5.75 6.12
CA GLY A 33 13.39 -7.07 6.11
C GLY A 33 12.44 -8.27 6.30
N ARG A 34 11.33 -8.10 7.03
CA ARG A 34 10.32 -9.16 7.23
C ARG A 34 9.66 -9.64 5.94
N PHE A 35 9.61 -8.81 4.90
CA PHE A 35 9.00 -9.16 3.62
C PHE A 35 9.99 -9.66 2.56
N LYS A 36 11.27 -9.80 2.90
CA LYS A 36 12.32 -10.27 1.98
C LYS A 36 11.98 -11.59 1.29
N HIS A 37 11.27 -12.50 1.98
CA HIS A 37 10.86 -13.79 1.44
C HIS A 37 9.88 -13.68 0.26
N LEU A 38 9.09 -12.59 0.18
CA LEU A 38 8.14 -12.35 -0.92
C LEU A 38 8.83 -11.96 -2.24
N PHE A 39 10.10 -11.59 -2.20
CA PHE A 39 10.90 -11.24 -3.38
C PHE A 39 11.62 -12.46 -4.00
N THR A 40 11.22 -13.68 -3.63
CA THR A 40 11.73 -14.90 -4.24
C THR A 40 10.85 -15.31 -5.43
N GLU A 41 11.43 -16.04 -6.39
CA GLU A 41 10.71 -16.53 -7.59
C GLU A 41 9.40 -17.26 -7.27
N LYS A 42 9.34 -17.95 -6.13
CA LYS A 42 8.15 -18.64 -5.63
C LYS A 42 6.95 -17.70 -5.47
N TYR A 43 7.17 -16.44 -5.12
CA TYR A 43 6.13 -15.47 -4.80
C TYR A 43 6.09 -14.28 -5.76
N LYS A 44 6.70 -14.39 -6.95
CA LYS A 44 6.78 -13.30 -7.93
C LYS A 44 5.44 -12.66 -8.30
N ASN A 45 4.33 -13.39 -8.19
CA ASN A 45 2.98 -12.91 -8.50
C ASN A 45 2.30 -12.19 -7.33
N ILE A 46 2.79 -12.38 -6.10
CA ILE A 46 2.13 -11.86 -4.88
C ILE A 46 2.21 -10.33 -4.80
N ILE A 47 3.38 -9.75 -5.10
CA ILE A 47 3.56 -8.29 -5.04
C ILE A 47 2.64 -7.58 -6.08
N PRO A 48 2.57 -8.02 -7.35
CA PRO A 48 1.61 -7.48 -8.32
C PRO A 48 0.14 -7.61 -7.91
N GLU A 49 -0.26 -8.75 -7.29
CA GLU A 49 -1.62 -8.96 -6.81
C GLU A 49 -1.97 -7.99 -5.67
N ILE A 50 -1.05 -7.79 -4.72
CA ILE A 50 -1.21 -6.84 -3.62
C ILE A 50 -1.33 -5.42 -4.17
N GLN A 51 -0.45 -5.02 -5.10
CA GLN A 51 -0.51 -3.72 -5.76
C GLN A 51 -1.88 -3.49 -6.40
N SER A 52 -2.34 -4.44 -7.22
CA SER A 52 -3.62 -4.34 -7.95
C SER A 52 -4.83 -4.24 -7.01
N ARG A 53 -4.82 -5.00 -5.91
CA ARG A 53 -5.89 -4.91 -4.90
C ARG A 53 -5.89 -3.56 -4.21
N ILE A 54 -4.72 -3.11 -3.79
CA ILE A 54 -4.56 -1.83 -3.11
C ILE A 54 -4.96 -0.67 -4.04
N ASP A 55 -4.63 -0.71 -5.33
CA ASP A 55 -5.03 0.32 -6.28
C ASP A 55 -6.55 0.33 -6.51
N ARG A 56 -7.19 -0.85 -6.54
CA ARG A 56 -8.65 -0.98 -6.58
C ARG A 56 -9.32 -0.36 -5.35
N ASP A 57 -8.83 -0.67 -4.16
CA ASP A 57 -9.39 -0.14 -2.91
C ASP A 57 -9.23 1.38 -2.85
N TRP A 58 -8.15 1.93 -3.39
CA TRP A 58 -7.93 3.37 -3.50
C TRP A 58 -8.80 4.05 -4.54
N ALA A 59 -9.17 3.38 -5.62
CA ALA A 59 -10.07 3.94 -6.63
C ALA A 59 -11.53 4.09 -6.14
N ILE A 60 -11.88 3.46 -5.01
CA ILE A 60 -13.23 3.49 -4.41
C ILE A 60 -13.32 4.52 -3.28
N LEU A 61 -12.17 5.04 -2.79
CA LEU A 61 -12.06 6.08 -1.76
C LEU A 61 -12.18 7.48 -2.37
#